data_AF-A0A505BYL7-F1
#
_entry.id   AF-A0A505BYL7-F1
#
_cell.length_a   1.000
_cell.length_b   1.000
_cell.length_c   1.000
_cell.angle_alpha   90.00
_cell.angle_beta   90.00
_cell.angle_gamma   90.00
#
_symmetry.space_group_name_H-M   'P 1'
#
loop_
_entity.id
_entity.type
_entity.pdbx_description
1 polymer ?
#
loop_
_entity_poly.entity_id
_entity_poly.type
_entity_poly.pdbx_seq_one_letter_code
_entity_poly.pdbx_strand_id
1 'polypeptide(L)' 'MTHDGTTSVFDASQEAGGWRFTPDRDWTDGSYTLSVTVTDKAGNVSQSTPLTVTVDTHISIGKVELINDSGVV' A
#
# COMPACT_ATOMS: atom_id res chain seq x y z
N MET A 1 7.90 3.53 -7.30
CA MET A 1 6.86 3.92 -6.33
C MET A 1 7.17 5.30 -5.83
N THR A 2 6.18 6.18 -5.73
CA THR A 2 6.35 7.56 -5.29
C THR A 2 5.44 7.85 -4.08
N HIS A 3 6.01 8.44 -3.04
CA HIS A 3 5.34 8.87 -1.81
C HIS A 3 5.98 10.16 -1.32
N ASP A 4 5.16 11.18 -1.01
CA ASP A 4 5.62 12.51 -0.57
C ASP A 4 6.72 13.14 -1.45
N GLY A 5 6.61 12.92 -2.77
CA GLY A 5 7.59 13.40 -3.76
C GLY A 5 8.90 12.59 -3.82
N THR A 6 9.09 11.62 -2.93
CA THR A 6 10.24 10.69 -2.96
C THR A 6 9.90 9.48 -3.82
N THR A 7 10.77 9.16 -4.78
CA THR A 7 10.60 7.98 -5.65
C THR A 7 11.59 6.88 -5.27
N SER A 8 11.06 5.70 -4.96
CA SER A 8 11.81 4.47 -4.70
C SER A 8 11.60 3.47 -5.83
N VAL A 9 12.66 2.78 -6.23
CA VAL A 9 12.62 1.69 -7.21
C VAL A 9 12.82 0.38 -6.47
N PHE A 10 11.99 -0.61 -6.78
CA PHE A 10 12.06 -1.95 -6.21
C PHE A 10 12.20 -2.96 -7.33
N ASP A 11 12.93 -4.03 -7.06
CA ASP A 11 12.95 -5.19 -7.94
C ASP A 11 11.58 -5.88 -7.84
N ALA A 12 10.96 -6.12 -8.99
CA ALA A 12 9.71 -6.85 -9.11
C ALA A 12 9.92 -8.14 -9.90
N SER A 13 9.39 -9.25 -9.40
CA SER A 13 9.36 -10.53 -10.10
C SER A 13 8.04 -10.70 -10.84
N GLN A 14 8.10 -11.24 -12.05
CA GLN A 14 6.90 -11.66 -12.78
C GLN A 14 6.57 -13.10 -12.38
N GLU A 15 5.38 -13.31 -11.82
CA GLU A 15 4.84 -14.62 -11.46
C GLU A 15 3.57 -14.92 -12.28
N ALA A 16 3.06 -16.15 -12.20
CA ALA A 16 1.86 -16.58 -12.94
C ALA A 16 0.61 -15.72 -12.65
N GLY A 17 0.59 -15.00 -11.53
CA GLY A 17 -0.49 -14.10 -11.12
C GLY A 17 -0.23 -12.60 -11.35
N GLY A 18 0.91 -12.22 -11.95
CA GLY A 18 1.28 -10.84 -12.20
C GLY A 18 2.62 -10.43 -11.59
N TRP A 19 2.83 -9.12 -11.45
CA TRP A 19 4.04 -8.56 -10.85
C TRP A 19 3.96 -8.60 -9.33
N ARG A 20 5.00 -9.16 -8.70
CA ARG A 20 5.15 -9.22 -7.25
C ARG A 20 6.36 -8.42 -6.83
N PHE A 21 6.19 -7.61 -5.78
CA PHE A 21 7.29 -6.93 -5.10
C PHE A 21 7.04 -7.03 -3.59
N THR A 22 8.12 -7.03 -2.80
CA THR A 22 8.04 -7.00 -1.34
C THR A 22 8.80 -5.76 -0.86
N PRO A 23 8.16 -4.85 -0.10
CA PRO A 23 8.88 -3.76 0.53
C PRO A 23 9.96 -4.27 1.50
N ASP A 24 11.15 -3.66 1.49
CA ASP A 24 12.22 -4.00 2.45
C ASP A 24 11.93 -3.49 3.88
N ARG A 25 10.99 -2.55 4.01
CA ARG A 25 10.59 -1.92 5.28
C ARG A 25 9.10 -1.63 5.27
N ASP A 26 8.50 -1.70 6.45
CA ASP A 26 7.12 -1.28 6.66
C ASP A 26 6.92 0.16 6.20
N TRP A 27 5.83 0.38 5.46
CA TRP A 27 5.42 1.70 5.00
C TRP A 27 4.57 2.35 6.07
N THR A 28 4.74 3.67 6.21
CA THR A 28 3.88 4.49 7.06
C THR A 28 2.54 4.70 6.40
N ASP A 29 1.55 5.10 7.19
CA ASP A 29 0.25 5.48 6.63
C ASP A 29 0.40 6.63 5.64
N GLY A 30 -0.31 6.51 4.52
CA GLY A 30 -0.21 7.49 3.45
C GLY A 30 -0.63 6.97 2.09
N SER A 31 -0.56 7.86 1.10
CA SER A 31 -0.85 7.55 -0.30
C SER A 31 0.44 7.27 -1.08
N TYR A 32 0.44 6.18 -1.83
CA TYR A 32 1.55 5.67 -2.61
C TYR A 32 1.13 5.51 -4.06
N THR A 33 1.96 5.97 -5.01
CA THR A 33 1.73 5.73 -6.43
C THR A 33 2.72 4.70 -6.96
N LEU A 34 2.20 3.57 -7.45
CA LEU A 34 2.98 2.45 -7.96
C LEU A 34 2.89 2.41 -9.48
N SER A 35 4.04 2.24 -10.14
CA SER A 35 4.14 1.98 -11.57
C SER A 35 5.14 0.86 -11.78
N VAL A 36 4.86 -0.03 -12.74
CA VAL A 36 5.77 -1.10 -13.14
C VAL A 36 6.39 -0.73 -14.47
N THR A 37 7.72 -0.84 -14.55
CA THR A 37 8.48 -0.65 -15.78
C THR A 37 9.05 -1.99 -16.21
N VAL A 38 8.79 -2.38 -17.47
CA VAL A 38 9.26 -3.62 -18.06
C VAL A 38 10.17 -3.29 -19.22
N THR A 39 11.36 -3.88 -19.24
CA THR A 39 12.32 -3.77 -20.34
C THR A 39 12.50 -5.13 -20.97
N ASP A 40 12.27 -5.24 -22.27
CA ASP A 40 12.51 -6.50 -23.00
C ASP A 40 13.99 -6.69 -23.37
N LYS A 41 14.35 -7.87 -23.90
CA LYS A 41 15.74 -8.17 -24.31
C LYS A 41 16.25 -7.32 -25.45
N ALA A 42 15.37 -6.73 -26.26
CA ALA A 42 15.72 -5.82 -27.35
C ALA A 42 15.89 -4.37 -26.86
N GLY A 43 15.57 -4.09 -25.58
CA GLY A 43 15.66 -2.78 -24.97
C GLY A 43 14.38 -1.94 -25.07
N ASN A 44 13.26 -2.50 -25.51
CA ASN A 44 11.99 -1.78 -25.50
C ASN A 44 11.48 -1.67 -24.06
N VAL A 45 11.12 -0.44 -23.67
CA VAL A 45 10.60 -0.13 -22.34
C VAL A 45 9.11 0.13 -22.42
N SER A 46 8.34 -0.47 -21.52
CA SER A 46 6.92 -0.19 -21.31
C SER A 46 6.63 0.08 -19.84
N GLN A 47 5.71 1.00 -19.58
CA GLN A 47 5.29 1.34 -18.22
C GLN A 47 3.81 1.05 -18.03
N SER A 48 3.43 0.52 -16.87
CA SER A 48 2.02 0.34 -16.50
C SER A 48 1.33 1.68 -16.25
N THR A 49 0.00 1.66 -16.28
CA THR A 49 -0.80 2.73 -15.69
C THR A 49 -0.44 2.87 -14.20
N PRO A 50 -0.30 4.10 -13.67
CA PRO A 50 -0.06 4.31 -12.26
C PRO A 50 -1.22 3.79 -11.40
N LEU A 51 -0.90 3.12 -10.30
CA LEU A 51 -1.84 2.63 -9.32
C LEU A 51 -1.64 3.38 -8.00
N THR A 52 -2.67 4.06 -7.52
CA THR A 52 -2.66 4.68 -6.20
C THR A 52 -3.10 3.68 -5.15
N VAL A 53 -2.28 3.52 -4.11
CA VAL A 53 -2.51 2.62 -2.97
C VAL A 53 -2.44 3.45 -1.70
N THR A 54 -3.36 3.21 -0.77
CA THR A 54 -3.34 3.83 0.56
C THR A 54 -2.95 2.79 1.59
N VAL A 55 -1.96 3.13 2.42
CA VAL A 55 -1.60 2.37 3.61
C VAL A 55 -2.29 3.02 4.80
N ASP A 56 -3.02 2.23 5.57
CA ASP A 56 -3.66 2.62 6.83
C ASP A 56 -3.44 1.49 7.85
N THR A 57 -2.72 1.80 8.92
CA THR A 57 -2.39 0.89 10.01
C THR A 57 -3.14 1.23 11.31
N HIS A 58 -3.99 2.27 11.29
CA HIS A 58 -4.70 2.73 12.47
C HIS A 58 -6.13 2.19 12.53
N ILE A 59 -6.57 1.88 13.75
CA ILE A 59 -7.95 1.51 14.03
C ILE A 59 -8.55 2.57 14.95
N SER A 60 -9.67 3.15 14.54
CA SER A 60 -10.42 4.10 15.37
C SER A 60 -11.47 3.38 16.20
N ILE A 61 -11.34 3.41 17.54
CA ILE A 61 -12.42 2.97 18.45
C ILE A 61 -13.26 4.21 18.79
N GLY A 62 -14.48 4.27 18.26
CA GLY A 62 -15.31 5.48 18.31
C GLY A 62 -15.78 5.88 19.71
N LYS A 63 -16.30 4.93 20.50
CA LYS A 63 -16.78 5.19 21.87
C LYS A 63 -17.06 3.86 22.57
N VAL A 64 -16.61 3.72 23.82
CA VAL A 64 -17.06 2.65 24.72
C VAL A 64 -17.85 3.33 25.83
N GLU A 65 -19.15 3.04 25.91
CA GLU A 65 -20.00 3.52 27.01
C GLU A 65 -20.24 2.39 27.99
N LEU A 66 -19.92 2.64 29.26
CA LEU A 66 -20.39 1.83 30.37
C LEU A 66 -21.74 2.39 30.79
N ILE A 67 -22.81 1.64 30.51
CA ILE A 67 -24.11 1.91 31.12
C ILE A 67 -24.11 1.25 32.50
N ASN A 68 -24.25 2.07 33.54
CA ASN A 68 -24.51 1.55 34.87
C ASN A 68 -25.99 1.16 34.93
N ASP A 69 -26.28 -0.12 35.12
CA ASP A 69 -27.61 -0.57 35.48
C ASP A 69 -27.97 0.05 36.83
N SER A 70 -29.05 0.82 36.90
CA SER A 70 -29.51 1.41 38.15
C SER A 70 -30.13 0.37 39.10
N GLY A 71 -30.29 -0.89 38.66
CA GLY A 71 -30.64 -2.01 39.53
C GLY A 71 -31.87 -1.73 40.37
N VAL A 72 -32.91 -1.13 39.75
CA VAL A 72 -34.19 -0.93 40.44
C VAL A 72 -34.80 -2.30 40.70
N VAL A 73 -34.85 -2.66 41.99
CA VAL A 73 -35.55 -3.84 42.54
C VAL A 73 -37.02 -3.52 42.72
#